data_AF-A0A7Z6M9V3-F1
#
_entry.id   AF-A0A7Z6M9V3-F1
#
_cell.length_a   1.000
_cell.length_b   1.000
_cell.length_c   1.000
_cell.angle_alpha   90.00
_cell.angle_beta   90.00
_cell.angle_gamma   90.00
#
_symmetry.space_group_name_H-M   'P 1'
#
loop_
_entity.id
_entity.type
_entity.pdbx_description
1 polymer ?
#
loop_
_entity_poly.entity_id
_entity_poly.type
_entity_poly.pdbx_seq_one_letter_code
_entity_poly.pdbx_strand_id
1 'polypeptide(L)' 'MNLEASSENLYNNADSFAMAFDAAWKDCDLGNNKDIKIDEKIEIAFEKIKNHPFLISNPIQSKNVALFRIKLLGLA' A
#
# COMPACT_ATOMS: atom_id res chain seq x y z
N MET A 1 -13.40 12.21 19.98
CA MET A 1 -13.85 12.07 18.58
C MET A 1 -13.28 10.77 18.06
N ASN A 2 -14.14 9.76 17.87
CA ASN A 2 -13.76 8.55 17.13
C ASN A 2 -13.45 9.02 15.71
N LEU A 3 -12.19 8.90 15.31
CA LEU A 3 -11.84 8.96 13.90
C LEU A 3 -12.30 7.64 13.30
N GLU A 4 -13.61 7.55 13.02
CA GLU A 4 -14.13 6.52 12.13
C GLU A 4 -13.36 6.70 10.83
N ALA A 5 -12.36 5.84 10.62
CA ALA A 5 -11.61 5.76 9.40
C ALA A 5 -12.65 5.78 8.28
N SER A 6 -12.68 6.89 7.54
CA SER A 6 -13.49 7.10 6.37
C SER A 6 -13.54 5.76 5.65
N SER A 7 -14.73 5.20 5.48
CA SER A 7 -14.91 4.08 4.57
C SER A 7 -14.60 4.63 3.17
N GLU A 8 -13.30 4.82 2.89
CA GLU A 8 -12.77 5.07 1.57
C GLU A 8 -13.28 3.87 0.78
N ASN A 9 -14.29 4.10 -0.05
CA ASN A 9 -14.86 3.04 -0.86
C ASN A 9 -13.69 2.38 -1.59
N LEU A 10 -13.40 1.14 -1.23
CA LEU A 10 -12.32 0.39 -1.85
C LEU A 10 -12.83 -0.10 -3.19
N TYR A 11 -12.33 0.50 -4.27
CA TYR A 11 -12.68 0.13 -5.62
C TYR A 11 -11.68 -0.90 -6.16
N ASN A 12 -12.16 -1.80 -7.03
CA ASN A 12 -11.30 -2.77 -7.70
C ASN A 12 -10.54 -2.11 -8.87
N ASN A 13 -9.71 -1.11 -8.56
CA ASN A 13 -8.86 -0.43 -9.53
C ASN A 13 -7.51 -0.03 -8.91
N ALA A 14 -6.56 0.34 -9.76
CA ALA A 14 -5.20 0.66 -9.38
C ALA A 14 -5.10 1.97 -8.55
N ASP A 15 -5.96 2.95 -8.82
CA ASP A 15 -5.95 4.24 -8.12
C ASP A 15 -6.37 4.10 -6.65
N SER A 16 -7.48 3.39 -6.41
CA SER A 16 -7.94 3.03 -5.06
C SER A 16 -6.87 2.23 -4.32
N PHE A 17 -6.24 1.27 -5.00
CA PHE A 17 -5.14 0.51 -4.43
C PHE A 17 -3.95 1.39 -4.06
N ALA A 18 -3.54 2.31 -4.93
CA ALA A 18 -2.42 3.21 -4.68
C ALA A 18 -2.66 4.10 -3.47
N MET A 19 -3.87 4.62 -3.29
CA MET A 19 -4.26 5.38 -2.11
C MET A 19 -4.13 4.56 -0.83
N ALA A 20 -4.69 3.35 -0.82
CA ALA A 20 -4.60 2.44 0.32
C ALA A 20 -3.15 2.02 0.63
N PHE A 21 -2.36 1.75 -0.41
CA PHE A 21 -0.94 1.42 -0.28
C PHE A 21 -0.13 2.55 0.34
N ASP A 22 -0.30 3.79 -0.14
CA ASP A 22 0.42 4.94 0.42
C ASP A 22 0.06 5.19 1.88
N ALA A 23 -1.21 5.01 2.25
CA ALA A 23 -1.68 5.13 3.63
C ALA A 23 -1.02 4.07 4.52
N ALA A 24 -1.01 2.80 4.10
CA ALA A 24 -0.34 1.72 4.82
C ALA A 24 1.18 1.91 4.92
N TRP A 25 1.80 2.44 3.86
CA TRP A 25 3.23 2.73 3.84
C TRP A 25 3.63 3.79 4.87
N LYS A 26 2.81 4.83 5.02
CA LYS A 26 3.00 5.89 6.01
C LYS A 26 2.68 5.42 7.43
N ASP A 27 1.60 4.67 7.62
CA ASP A 27 1.20 4.13 8.94
C ASP A 27 2.30 3.26 9.56
N CYS A 28 3.00 2.47 8.74
CA CYS A 28 4.09 1.60 9.17
C CYS A 28 5.48 2.27 9.16
N ASP A 29 5.58 3.58 8.88
CA ASP A 29 6.84 4.34 8.76
C ASP A 29 7.91 3.67 7.86
N LEU A 30 7.45 3.00 6.79
CA LEU A 30 8.32 2.16 5.95
C LEU A 30 9.34 2.97 5.13
N GLY A 31 9.08 4.26 4.89
CA GLY A 31 10.01 5.14 4.19
C GLY A 31 11.30 5.41 4.98
N ASN A 32 11.22 5.45 6.31
CA ASN A 32 12.37 5.81 7.16
C ASN A 32 13.15 4.59 7.66
N ASN A 33 12.54 3.40 7.64
CA ASN A 33 13.17 2.18 8.15
C ASN A 33 14.19 1.61 7.14
N LYS A 34 15.48 1.83 7.34
CA LYS A 34 16.55 1.41 6.42
C LYS A 34 16.99 -0.05 6.59
N ASP A 35 16.62 -0.69 7.70
CA ASP A 35 17.03 -2.05 8.05
C ASP A 35 16.20 -3.12 7.33
N ILE A 36 15.03 -2.76 6.79
CA ILE A 36 14.11 -3.67 6.10
C ILE A 36 14.28 -3.53 4.58
N LYS A 37 14.33 -4.66 3.86
CA LYS A 37 14.40 -4.64 2.39
C LYS A 37 13.08 -4.17 1.79
N ILE A 38 13.14 -3.62 0.58
CA ILE A 38 11.96 -3.07 -0.09
C ILE A 38 10.84 -4.11 -0.29
N ASP A 39 11.18 -5.35 -0.64
CA ASP A 39 10.19 -6.43 -0.79
C ASP A 39 9.47 -6.72 0.53
N GLU A 40 10.19 -6.78 1.65
CA GLU A 40 9.60 -7.01 2.98
C GLU A 40 8.68 -5.84 3.39
N LYS A 41 9.07 -4.60 3.08
CA LYS A 41 8.22 -3.42 3.30
C LYS A 41 6.92 -3.51 2.49
N ILE A 42 6.98 -3.96 1.24
CA ILE A 42 5.79 -4.15 0.40
C ILE A 42 4.87 -5.21 1.02
N GLU A 43 5.42 -6.32 1.52
CA GLU A 43 4.63 -7.36 2.20
C GLU A 43 3.94 -6.83 3.46
N ILE A 44 4.64 -6.03 4.28
CA ILE A 44 4.05 -5.37 5.46
C ILE A 44 2.89 -4.46 5.06
N ALA A 45 3.07 -3.64 4.01
CA ALA A 45 2.02 -2.77 3.51
C ALA A 45 0.83 -3.59 2.97
N PHE A 46 1.08 -4.69 2.26
CA PHE A 46 0.04 -5.55 1.70
C PHE A 46 -0.78 -6.25 2.78
N GLU A 47 -0.16 -6.67 3.87
CA GLU A 47 -0.88 -7.28 4.99
C GLU A 47 -1.89 -6.29 5.62
N LYS A 48 -1.54 -5.00 5.70
CA LYS A 48 -2.45 -3.93 6.17
C LYS A 48 -3.65 -3.72 5.26
N ILE A 49 -3.49 -3.94 3.95
CA ILE A 49 -4.54 -3.74 2.94
C ILE A 49 -5.00 -5.05 2.29
N LYS A 50 -4.82 -6.19 2.96
CA LYS A 50 -5.09 -7.53 2.39
C LYS A 50 -6.52 -7.74 1.88
N ASN A 51 -7.46 -6.96 2.42
CA ASN A 51 -8.86 -6.99 2.03
C ASN A 51 -9.20 -6.06 0.84
N HIS A 52 -8.21 -5.37 0.25
CA HIS A 52 -8.43 -4.48 -0.88
C HIS A 52 -8.82 -5.30 -2.13
N PRO A 53 -9.94 -5.00 -2.80
CA PRO A 53 -10.47 -5.83 -3.89
C PRO A 53 -9.49 -5.94 -5.08
N PHE A 54 -8.72 -4.89 -5.36
CA PHE A 54 -7.67 -4.92 -6.39
C PHE A 54 -6.49 -5.83 -6.01
N LEU A 55 -6.11 -5.89 -4.73
CA LEU A 55 -5.03 -6.77 -4.26
C LEU A 55 -5.45 -8.23 -4.37
N ILE A 56 -6.68 -8.54 -3.96
CA ILE A 56 -7.27 -9.87 -4.08
C ILE A 56 -7.39 -10.29 -5.56
N SER A 57 -7.92 -9.41 -6.41
CA SER A 57 -8.20 -9.74 -7.81
C SER A 57 -6.95 -9.77 -8.69
N ASN A 58 -5.97 -8.92 -8.40
CA ASN A 58 -4.80 -8.67 -9.26
C ASN A 58 -3.50 -8.55 -8.44
N PRO A 59 -3.04 -9.59 -7.74
CA PRO A 59 -1.88 -9.50 -6.84
C PRO A 59 -0.57 -9.16 -7.59
N ILE A 60 -0.37 -9.70 -8.80
CA ILE A 60 0.80 -9.40 -9.63
C ILE A 60 0.82 -7.91 -10.00
N GLN A 61 -0.30 -7.37 -10.46
CA GLN A 61 -0.38 -5.96 -10.82
C GLN A 61 -0.30 -5.03 -9.60
N SER A 62 -0.83 -5.46 -8.47
CA SER A 62 -0.70 -4.74 -7.20
C SER A 62 0.77 -4.57 -6.81
N LYS A 63 1.59 -5.60 -6.97
CA LYS A 63 3.05 -5.51 -6.76
C LYS A 63 3.71 -4.52 -7.75
N ASN A 64 3.32 -4.55 -9.02
CA ASN A 64 3.84 -3.60 -10.02
C ASN A 64 3.47 -2.15 -9.66
N VAL A 65 2.23 -1.90 -9.24
CA VAL A 65 1.78 -0.57 -8.81
C VAL A 65 2.53 -0.13 -7.56
N ALA A 66 2.71 -0.99 -6.56
CA ALA A 66 3.48 -0.69 -5.35
C ALA A 66 4.92 -0.29 -5.66
N LEU A 67 5.63 -1.07 -6.49
CA LEU A 67 6.99 -0.76 -6.94
C LEU A 67 7.05 0.57 -7.69
N PHE A 68 6.05 0.84 -8.55
CA PHE A 68 5.95 2.12 -9.24
C PHE A 68 5.75 3.29 -8.27
N ARG A 69 4.87 3.16 -7.27
CA ARG A 69 4.64 4.18 -6.23
C ARG A 69 5.92 4.50 -5.45
N ILE A 70 6.64 3.47 -5.01
CA ILE A 70 7.90 3.61 -4.30
C ILE A 70 8.91 4.40 -5.13
N LYS A 71 9.07 4.04 -6.41
CA LYS A 71 9.99 4.72 -7.33
C LYS A 71 9.57 6.16 -7.61
N LEU A 72 8.28 6.39 -7.82
CA LEU A 72 7.71 7.72 -8.12
C LEU A 72 7.90 8.70 -6.96
N LEU A 73 7.80 8.20 -5.72
CA LEU A 73 7.87 9.01 -4.50
C LEU A 73 9.28 9.10 -3.89
N GLY A 74 10.28 8.42 -4.47
CA GLY A 74 11.64 8.39 -3.94
C GLY A 74 11.76 7.74 -2.56
N LEU A 75 10.94 6.70 -2.31
CA LEU A 75 10.86 6.00 -1.01
C LEU A 75 11.83 4.82 -0.89
N ALA A 76 12.75 4.68 -1.85
CA ALA A 76 13.79 3.66 -1.92
C ALA A 76 15.17 4.32 -2.01
#